data_AF-A0A935UML2-F1
#
_entry.id   AF-A0A935UML2-F1
#
_cell.length_a   1.000
_cell.length_b   1.000
_cell.length_c   1.000
_cell.angle_alpha   90.00
_cell.angle_beta   90.00
_cell.angle_gamma   90.00
#
_symmetry.space_group_name_H-M   'P 1'
#
loop_
_entity.id
_entity.type
_entity.pdbx_description
1 polymer ?
#
loop_
_entity_poly.entity_id
_entity_poly.type
_entity_poly.pdbx_seq_one_letter_code
_entity_poly.pdbx_strand_id
1 'polypeptide(L)'
;MIVPSADELAVLASLPAGDHDLPFADGSRWPLVLRVVTRGRVDYAVGADGQRNAPNVTWLARPSGLPVEGVTAGVVYSLGWRNVSYWGARDHFLLKLSAAEDVTVTLNGRPVPIPTRLVGREWVLDRSLLDR
;
A
#
# COMPACT_ATOMS: atom_id res chain seq x y z
N MET A 1 21.96 2.75 2.56
CA MET A 1 20.83 2.21 3.33
C MET A 1 20.53 3.20 4.43
N ILE A 2 19.42 3.93 4.35
CA ILE A 2 19.04 4.91 5.38
C ILE A 2 18.21 4.15 6.41
N VAL A 3 18.67 4.12 7.66
CA VAL A 3 17.93 3.51 8.77
C VAL A 3 16.85 4.51 9.22
N PRO A 4 15.57 4.11 9.38
CA PRO A 4 14.53 5.03 9.82
C PRO A 4 14.81 5.56 11.22
N SER A 5 14.46 6.81 11.50
CA SER A 5 14.53 7.37 12.85
C SER A 5 13.48 6.74 13.79
N ALA A 6 13.64 6.92 15.11
CA ALA A 6 12.66 6.42 16.09
C ALA A 6 11.25 7.01 15.86
N ASP A 7 11.17 8.29 15.49
CA ASP A 7 9.90 8.95 15.16
C ASP A 7 9.28 8.37 13.90
N GLU A 8 10.11 8.01 12.90
CA GLU A 8 9.62 7.34 11.69
C GLU A 8 9.06 5.96 12.00
N LEU A 9 9.70 5.20 12.88
CA LEU A 9 9.19 3.90 13.32
C LEU A 9 7.88 4.03 14.10
N ALA A 10 7.75 5.06 14.95
CA ALA A 10 6.52 5.32 15.69
C ALA A 10 5.35 5.68 14.77
N VAL A 11 5.58 6.53 13.76
CA VAL A 11 4.57 6.84 12.75
C VAL A 11 4.16 5.59 11.99
N LEU A 12 5.11 4.79 11.51
CA LEU A 12 4.81 3.54 10.79
C LEU A 12 4.03 2.53 11.65
N ALA A 13 4.35 2.45 12.94
CA ALA A 13 3.64 1.58 13.89
C ALA A 13 2.21 2.04 14.18
N SER A 14 1.92 3.34 14.02
CA SER A 14 0.57 3.89 14.16
C SER A 14 -0.31 3.71 12.91
N LEU A 15 0.29 3.39 11.77
CA LEU A 15 -0.46 3.06 10.55
C LEU A 15 -1.06 1.65 10.69
N PRO A 16 -2.33 1.43 10.31
CA PRO A 16 -2.89 0.09 10.22
C PRO A 16 -1.98 -0.84 9.43
N ALA A 17 -1.78 -2.06 9.94
CA ALA A 17 -0.78 -2.98 9.40
C ALA A 17 -1.07 -3.39 7.94
N GLY A 18 -2.33 -3.33 7.51
CA GLY A 18 -2.73 -3.84 6.21
C GLY A 18 -2.82 -5.37 6.19
N ASP A 19 -3.32 -5.98 7.28
CA ASP A 19 -3.60 -7.40 7.38
C ASP A 19 -5.04 -7.74 6.97
N HIS A 20 -5.39 -9.04 6.97
CA HIS A 20 -6.71 -9.51 6.54
C HIS A 20 -7.86 -9.12 7.50
N ASP A 21 -7.52 -8.66 8.71
CA ASP A 21 -8.49 -8.18 9.68
C ASP A 21 -8.78 -6.68 9.53
N LEU A 22 -8.03 -5.97 8.69
CA LEU A 22 -8.22 -4.55 8.43
C LEU A 22 -9.66 -4.29 7.94
N PRO A 23 -10.47 -3.50 8.68
CA PRO A 23 -11.78 -3.10 8.22
C PRO A 23 -11.65 -2.04 7.12
N PHE A 24 -12.38 -2.26 6.03
CA PHE A 24 -12.61 -1.24 5.02
C PHE A 24 -13.88 -0.45 5.35
N ALA A 25 -13.93 0.81 4.90
CA ALA A 25 -15.03 1.73 5.19
C ALA A 25 -16.38 1.27 4.61
N ASP A 26 -16.38 0.36 3.65
CA ASP A 26 -17.58 -0.29 3.10
C ASP A 26 -18.04 -1.51 3.93
N GLY A 27 -17.37 -1.81 5.05
CA GLY A 27 -17.63 -2.96 5.90
C GLY A 27 -16.97 -4.26 5.42
N SER A 28 -16.29 -4.24 4.27
CA SER A 28 -15.63 -5.41 3.72
C SER A 28 -14.36 -5.78 4.48
N ARG A 29 -14.03 -7.08 4.44
CA ARG A 29 -12.71 -7.62 4.76
C ARG A 29 -12.22 -8.46 3.60
N TRP A 30 -10.90 -8.46 3.39
CA TRP A 30 -10.30 -9.07 2.21
C TRP A 30 -9.22 -10.07 2.61
N PRO A 31 -9.14 -11.23 1.92
CA PRO A 31 -8.12 -12.23 2.20
C PRO A 31 -6.71 -11.75 1.83
N LEU A 32 -6.60 -10.80 0.89
CA LEU A 32 -5.37 -10.07 0.60
C LEU A 32 -5.60 -8.58 0.80
N VAL A 33 -4.69 -7.96 1.53
CA VAL A 33 -4.64 -6.52 1.75
C VAL A 33 -3.27 -6.02 1.34
N LEU A 34 -3.24 -5.16 0.33
CA LEU A 34 -2.05 -4.45 -0.10
C LEU A 34 -2.00 -3.11 0.63
N ARG A 35 -0.85 -2.79 1.21
CA ARG A 35 -0.54 -1.47 1.74
C ARG A 35 0.72 -0.93 1.08
N VAL A 36 0.62 0.29 0.59
CA VAL A 36 1.74 1.03 0.00
C VAL A 36 1.98 2.26 0.85
N VAL A 37 3.20 2.40 1.38
CA VAL A 37 3.64 3.57 2.16
C VAL A 37 4.74 4.27 1.40
N THR A 38 4.65 5.59 1.24
CA THR A 38 5.68 6.38 0.55
C THR A 38 6.17 7.54 1.42
N ARG A 39 7.44 7.94 1.22
CA ARG A 39 7.93 9.25 1.66
C ARG A 39 7.67 10.25 0.54
N GLY A 40 6.84 11.25 0.79
CA GLY A 40 6.46 12.21 -0.26
C GLY A 40 5.61 11.60 -1.38
N ARG A 41 5.52 12.32 -2.50
CA ARG A 41 4.69 11.94 -3.65
C ARG A 41 5.46 11.02 -4.59
N VAL A 42 4.98 9.80 -4.74
CA VAL A 42 5.47 8.82 -5.71
C VAL A 42 4.29 8.42 -6.59
N ASP A 43 4.49 8.34 -7.91
CA ASP A 43 3.42 7.88 -8.79
C ASP A 43 3.36 6.36 -8.79
N TYR A 44 2.18 5.82 -8.55
CA TYR A 44 1.95 4.39 -8.60
C TYR A 44 0.50 4.08 -8.98
N ALA A 45 0.31 2.85 -9.44
CA ALA A 45 -0.96 2.35 -9.89
C ALA A 45 -1.24 1.00 -9.25
N VAL A 46 -2.49 0.76 -8.85
CA VAL A 46 -2.92 -0.50 -8.23
C VAL A 46 -4.21 -0.97 -8.87
N GLY A 47 -4.18 -2.17 -9.44
CA GLY A 47 -5.37 -2.91 -9.81
C GLY A 47 -5.60 -4.12 -8.91
N ALA A 48 -6.85 -4.57 -8.80
CA ALA A 48 -7.26 -5.74 -8.02
C ALA A 48 -8.14 -6.68 -8.84
N ASP A 49 -8.04 -7.98 -8.58
CA ASP A 49 -8.95 -9.05 -9.04
C ASP A 49 -9.48 -8.92 -10.48
N GLY A 50 -8.67 -9.33 -11.46
CA GLY A 50 -9.11 -9.45 -12.87
C GLY A 50 -9.18 -8.12 -13.62
N GLN A 51 -8.80 -7.00 -13.00
CA GLN A 51 -8.52 -5.76 -13.70
C GLN A 51 -7.36 -5.96 -14.68
N ARG A 52 -7.58 -5.55 -15.95
CA ARG A 52 -6.60 -5.74 -17.03
C ARG A 52 -5.36 -4.86 -16.89
N ASN A 53 -5.50 -3.71 -16.23
CA ASN A 53 -4.42 -2.75 -15.98
C ASN A 53 -4.60 -2.14 -14.59
N ALA A 54 -3.51 -1.72 -13.98
CA ALA A 54 -3.54 -0.98 -12.72
C ALA A 54 -3.91 0.51 -12.95
N PRO A 55 -5.03 1.04 -12.41
CA PRO A 55 -5.31 2.48 -12.45
C PRO A 55 -4.35 3.28 -11.55
N ASN A 56 -3.95 4.47 -12.01
CA ASN A 56 -3.10 5.37 -11.23
C ASN A 56 -3.84 5.87 -9.98
N VAL A 57 -3.12 5.90 -8.86
CA VAL A 57 -3.62 6.49 -7.63
C VAL A 57 -3.75 8.00 -7.78
N THR A 58 -4.90 8.52 -7.39
CA THR A 58 -5.15 9.96 -7.39
C THR A 58 -4.64 10.58 -6.10
N TRP A 59 -3.70 11.51 -6.24
CA TRP A 59 -3.16 12.28 -5.13
C TRP A 59 -4.10 13.42 -4.76
N LEU A 60 -4.61 13.41 -3.54
CA LEU A 60 -5.33 14.56 -2.98
C LEU A 60 -4.35 15.70 -2.73
N ALA A 61 -4.77 16.94 -2.99
CA ALA A 61 -3.95 18.14 -2.76
C ALA A 61 -3.54 18.29 -1.28
N ARG A 62 -4.38 17.80 -0.37
CA ARG A 62 -4.10 17.65 1.07
C ARG A 62 -4.66 16.31 1.52
N PRO A 63 -3.82 15.28 1.67
CA PRO A 63 -4.29 13.99 2.13
C PRO A 63 -4.75 14.11 3.59
N SER A 64 -5.86 13.48 3.93
CA SER A 64 -6.41 13.48 5.29
C SER A 64 -5.59 12.58 6.21
N GLY A 65 -5.71 12.78 7.53
CA GLY A 65 -5.23 11.81 8.51
C GLY A 65 -5.89 10.44 8.37
N LEU A 66 -5.46 9.48 9.18
CA LEU A 66 -6.07 8.16 9.20
C LEU A 66 -7.57 8.23 9.51
N PRO A 67 -8.41 7.41 8.85
CA PRO A 67 -9.84 7.37 9.08
C PRO A 67 -10.17 6.64 10.38
N VAL A 68 -11.30 7.01 11.00
CA VAL A 68 -11.81 6.37 12.23
C VAL A 68 -12.63 5.11 11.91
N GLU A 69 -13.36 5.10 10.79
CA GLU A 69 -14.33 4.06 10.42
C GLU A 69 -13.75 3.02 9.44
N GLY A 70 -12.44 2.80 9.48
CA GLY A 70 -11.76 1.92 8.54
C GLY A 70 -11.32 2.62 7.26
N VAL A 71 -10.55 1.91 6.44
CA VAL A 71 -9.86 2.50 5.28
C VAL A 71 -10.73 2.45 4.03
N THR A 72 -10.65 3.49 3.20
CA THR A 72 -11.22 3.49 1.86
C THR A 72 -10.16 3.01 0.88
N ALA A 73 -10.50 2.00 0.08
CA ALA A 73 -9.57 1.46 -0.91
C ALA A 73 -9.08 2.54 -1.88
N GLY A 74 -7.78 2.61 -2.11
CA GLY A 74 -7.15 3.56 -3.03
C GLY A 74 -7.07 5.01 -2.56
N VAL A 75 -7.62 5.35 -1.39
CA VAL A 75 -7.46 6.69 -0.81
C VAL A 75 -6.10 6.81 -0.15
N VAL A 76 -5.41 7.92 -0.45
CA VAL A 76 -4.14 8.30 0.18
C VAL A 76 -4.43 9.04 1.48
N TYR A 77 -3.88 8.51 2.58
CA TYR A 77 -3.86 9.15 3.89
C TYR A 77 -2.45 9.66 4.20
N SER A 78 -2.33 10.77 4.93
CA SER A 78 -1.05 11.29 5.41
C SER A 78 -0.96 11.24 6.93
N LEU A 79 0.15 10.74 7.44
CA LEU A 79 0.49 10.80 8.86
C LEU A 79 2.00 10.96 9.01
N GLY A 80 2.43 11.97 9.78
CA GLY A 80 3.85 12.23 10.05
C GLY A 80 4.74 12.06 8.81
N TRP A 81 4.59 12.94 7.81
CA TRP A 81 5.32 12.96 6.51
C TRP A 81 5.25 11.69 5.64
N ARG A 82 4.53 10.65 6.07
CA ARG A 82 4.28 9.44 5.28
C ARG A 82 2.92 9.53 4.63
N ASN A 83 2.84 8.98 3.42
CA ASN A 83 1.59 8.75 2.71
C ASN A 83 1.33 7.25 2.68
N VAL A 84 0.09 6.85 2.95
CA VAL A 84 -0.31 5.44 2.96
C VAL A 84 -1.62 5.25 2.24
N SER A 85 -1.71 4.15 1.51
CA SER A 85 -2.93 3.72 0.85
C SER A 85 -3.10 2.21 0.98
N TYR A 86 -4.34 1.76 0.93
CA TYR A 86 -4.73 0.37 1.13
C TYR A 86 -5.63 -0.12 0.00
N TRP A 87 -5.52 -1.40 -0.33
CA TRP A 87 -6.42 -2.09 -1.24
C TRP A 87 -6.74 -3.47 -0.70
N GLY A 88 -7.97 -3.92 -0.95
CA GLY A 88 -8.42 -5.28 -0.70
C GLY A 88 -8.61 -6.05 -2.00
N ALA A 89 -8.25 -7.32 -2.01
CA ALA A 89 -8.46 -8.24 -3.13
C ALA A 89 -8.71 -9.66 -2.64
N ARG A 90 -9.34 -10.48 -3.48
CA ARG A 90 -9.56 -11.91 -3.26
C ARG A 90 -8.34 -12.73 -3.62
N ASP A 91 -7.75 -12.46 -4.78
CA ASP A 91 -6.76 -13.34 -5.40
C ASP A 91 -5.41 -12.65 -5.62
N HIS A 92 -5.39 -11.44 -6.18
CA HIS A 92 -4.14 -10.75 -6.51
C HIS A 92 -4.32 -9.24 -6.71
N PHE A 93 -3.19 -8.54 -6.71
CA PHE A 93 -3.05 -7.17 -7.17
C PHE A 93 -2.10 -7.06 -8.37
N LEU A 94 -2.32 -6.05 -9.19
CA LEU A 94 -1.34 -5.53 -10.14
C LEU A 94 -0.80 -4.22 -9.58
N LEU A 95 0.49 -4.16 -9.23
CA LEU A 95 1.15 -2.96 -8.74
C LEU A 95 2.13 -2.45 -9.80
N LYS A 96 2.10 -1.15 -10.08
CA LYS A 96 3.12 -0.47 -10.88
C LYS A 96 3.63 0.74 -10.10
N LEU A 97 4.94 0.79 -9.87
CA LEU A 97 5.60 1.87 -9.14
C LEU A 97 6.49 2.67 -10.11
N SER A 98 6.52 4.00 -10.00
CA SER A 98 7.49 4.83 -10.75
C SER A 98 8.89 4.80 -10.13
N ALA A 99 9.01 4.46 -8.85
CA ALA A 99 10.27 4.33 -8.12
C ALA A 99 10.17 3.26 -7.02
N ALA A 100 11.32 2.70 -6.61
CA ALA A 100 11.41 1.78 -5.48
C ALA A 100 11.94 2.44 -4.20
N GLU A 101 12.73 3.50 -4.35
CA GLU A 101 13.24 4.28 -3.23
C GLU A 101 12.09 4.94 -2.48
N ASP A 102 12.21 5.02 -1.15
CA ASP A 102 11.20 5.62 -0.28
C ASP A 102 9.79 5.00 -0.34
N VAL A 103 9.64 3.84 -0.96
CA VAL A 103 8.40 3.06 -1.01
C VAL A 103 8.54 1.81 -0.16
N THR A 104 7.56 1.56 0.70
CA THR A 104 7.36 0.29 1.40
C THR A 104 6.08 -0.35 0.90
N VAL A 105 6.18 -1.60 0.44
CA VAL A 105 5.03 -2.40 0.04
C VAL A 105 4.87 -3.52 1.05
N THR A 106 3.67 -3.70 1.57
CA THR A 106 3.32 -4.86 2.39
C THR A 106 2.09 -5.55 1.82
N LEU A 107 2.08 -6.89 1.90
CA LEU A 107 0.94 -7.73 1.59
C LEU A 107 0.55 -8.47 2.88
N ASN A 108 -0.70 -8.32 3.33
CA ASN A 108 -1.17 -8.83 4.63
C ASN A 108 -0.23 -8.47 5.80
N GLY A 109 0.22 -7.22 5.84
CA GLY A 109 1.17 -6.71 6.84
C GLY A 109 2.61 -7.20 6.70
N ARG A 110 2.91 -8.13 5.79
CA ARG A 110 4.27 -8.64 5.56
C ARG A 110 4.99 -7.78 4.52
N PRO A 111 6.21 -7.28 4.79
CA PRO A 111 7.02 -6.57 3.80
C PRO A 111 7.28 -7.41 2.56
N VAL A 112 7.06 -6.83 1.38
CA VAL A 112 7.38 -7.47 0.09
C VAL A 112 8.54 -6.70 -0.54
N PRO A 113 9.72 -7.32 -0.72
CA PRO A 113 10.85 -6.68 -1.37
C PRO A 113 10.49 -6.23 -2.78
N ILE A 114 10.70 -4.95 -3.09
CA ILE A 114 10.40 -4.39 -4.40
C ILE A 114 11.52 -4.78 -5.38
N PRO A 115 11.24 -5.57 -6.43
CA PRO A 115 12.27 -5.92 -7.41
C PRO A 115 12.56 -4.70 -8.28
N THR A 116 13.78 -4.16 -8.24
CA THR A 116 14.18 -2.96 -9.00
C THR A 116 13.92 -3.10 -10.51
N ARG A 117 14.05 -4.32 -11.06
CA ARG A 117 13.73 -4.63 -12.46
C ARG A 117 12.25 -4.43 -12.86
N LEU A 118 11.35 -4.31 -11.88
CA LEU A 118 9.91 -4.12 -12.10
C LEU A 118 9.48 -2.67 -11.89
N VAL A 119 10.39 -1.75 -11.53
CA VAL A 119 10.08 -0.31 -11.52
C VAL A 119 9.67 0.12 -12.94
N GLY A 120 8.56 0.85 -13.03
CA GLY A 120 7.92 1.24 -14.29
C GLY A 120 7.14 0.13 -14.99
N ARG A 121 7.04 -1.07 -14.41
CA ARG A 121 6.33 -2.24 -14.96
C ARG A 121 5.26 -2.72 -13.98
N GLU A 122 4.30 -3.48 -14.50
CA GLU A 122 3.31 -4.14 -13.66
C GLU A 122 3.92 -5.36 -12.98
N TRP A 123 3.58 -5.51 -11.71
CA TRP A 123 4.02 -6.57 -10.82
C TRP A 123 2.80 -7.21 -10.18
N VAL A 124 2.65 -8.52 -10.38
CA VAL A 124 1.61 -9.31 -9.74
C VAL A 124 2.00 -9.58 -8.28
N LEU A 125 1.11 -9.22 -7.37
CA LEU A 125 1.21 -9.50 -5.95
C LEU A 125 0.07 -10.44 -5.55
N ASP A 126 0.39 -11.65 -5.13
CA ASP A 126 -0.60 -12.66 -4.75
C ASP A 126 -0.16 -13.44 -3.51
N ARG A 127 -0.99 -14.39 -3.08
CA ARG A 127 -0.74 -15.21 -1.89
C ARG A 127 0.58 -15.99 -1.93
N SER A 128 1.12 -16.33 -3.11
CA SER A 128 2.39 -17.09 -3.21
C SER A 128 3.60 -16.32 -2.70
N LEU A 129 3.48 -15.00 -2.53
CA LEU A 129 4.50 -14.14 -1.92
C LEU A 129 4.47 -14.18 -0.39
N LEU A 130 3.39 -14.68 0.23
CA LEU A 130 3.25 -14.77 1.68
C LEU A 130 3.88 -16.04 2.25
N ASP A 131 4.04 -17.08 1.42
CA ASP A 131 4.55 -18.40 1.81
C ASP A 131 6.09 -18.51 1.70
N ARG A 132 6.78 -17.40 1.37
CA ARG A 132 8.23 -17.30 1.22
C ARG A 132 8.87 -16.62 2.41
#